data_AF-A0A9K3H5N3-F1
#
_entry.id   AF-A0A9K3H5N3-F1
#
_cell.length_a   1.000
_cell.length_b   1.000
_cell.length_c   1.000
_cell.angle_alpha   90.00
_cell.angle_beta   90.00
_cell.angle_gamma   90.00
#
_symmetry.space_group_name_H-M   'P 1'
#
loop_
_entity.id
_entity.type
_entity.pdbx_description
1 polymer ?
#
loop_
_entity_poly.entity_id
_entity_poly.type
_entity_poly.pdbx_seq_one_letter_code
_entity_poly.pdbx_strand_id
1 'polypeptide(L)'
;MRKGRNLLGRHHQGKRSSTVALVLSMLLMLTIVLLVLLALGIFSLPIGSDDDDSSFYLHDRITFKRKRLLVGDIDGDGAGKRGDQWTEILSWEPRAFLYHNFLSKEECEYLINLAKPHMAKSTVVDSKTGQSKDSRVRTSSGTFLRRGRDKIIRTIEKRIADFTFIPVEHGEGLQVLHYEEGQKYEPHFDYFLDEFNTKNGGQRIATVLMYLSDVEEGGETVFPAAQGDISSRPGWNNSSECAKKGLHVKPKMGDALLFWSMRPDATLDPSSLHGGCPVIKGNKWSSTKWMHVEEYKI
;
A
#
# COMPACT_ATOMS: atom_id res chain seq x y z
N MET A 1 18.16 84.16 42.82
CA MET A 1 17.77 82.77 42.47
C MET A 1 16.94 82.78 41.18
N ARG A 2 17.56 82.57 40.01
CA ARG A 2 16.85 82.41 38.71
C ARG A 2 16.94 80.93 38.32
N LYS A 3 15.78 80.26 38.27
CA LYS A 3 15.65 78.87 37.79
C LYS A 3 15.79 78.86 36.27
N GLY A 4 16.72 78.07 35.75
CA GLY A 4 16.82 77.77 34.32
C GLY A 4 15.79 76.76 33.85
N ARG A 5 15.60 76.68 32.52
CA ARG A 5 15.27 75.46 31.79
C ARG A 5 15.50 75.63 30.28
N ASN A 6 16.50 74.87 29.83
CA ASN A 6 16.88 74.35 28.53
C ASN A 6 15.99 74.59 27.30
N LEU A 7 16.69 75.01 26.24
CA LEU A 7 16.41 74.84 24.83
C LEU A 7 16.25 73.35 24.46
N LEU A 8 15.22 73.02 23.68
CA LEU A 8 15.24 71.84 22.80
C LEU A 8 14.56 72.18 21.48
N GLY A 9 15.37 72.24 20.42
CA GLY A 9 14.92 72.36 19.05
C GLY A 9 14.16 71.11 18.62
N ARG A 10 12.99 71.32 18.01
CA ARG A 10 12.21 70.25 17.36
C ARG A 10 12.81 70.01 15.97
N HIS A 11 13.65 68.98 15.84
CA HIS A 11 14.06 68.44 14.55
C HIS A 11 12.89 67.62 13.98
N HIS A 12 12.32 68.06 12.86
CA HIS A 12 11.35 67.28 12.10
C HIS A 12 12.11 66.23 11.28
N GLN A 13 12.17 64.99 11.78
CA GLN A 13 12.82 63.88 11.09
C GLN A 13 11.79 63.23 10.16
N GLY A 14 11.80 63.62 8.88
CA GLY A 14 11.03 62.93 7.85
C GLY A 14 11.47 61.47 7.75
N LYS A 15 10.54 60.53 7.97
CA LYS A 15 10.78 59.10 7.77
C LYS A 15 11.11 58.87 6.29
N ARG A 16 12.40 58.70 5.97
CA ARG A 16 12.82 58.17 4.67
C ARG A 16 12.39 56.70 4.62
N SER A 17 11.36 56.42 3.82
CA SER A 17 10.99 55.03 3.51
C SER A 17 12.19 54.34 2.87
N SER A 18 12.57 53.18 3.41
CA SER A 18 13.64 52.37 2.84
C SER A 18 13.25 51.97 1.42
N THR A 19 14.19 52.09 0.47
CA THR A 19 14.01 51.74 -0.94
C THR A 19 13.44 50.32 -1.10
N VAL A 20 13.79 49.41 -0.18
CA VAL A 20 13.29 48.03 -0.12
C VAL A 20 11.78 47.97 0.20
N ALA A 21 11.29 48.82 1.10
CA ALA A 21 9.87 48.88 1.44
C ALA A 21 9.02 49.42 0.27
N LEU A 22 9.57 50.38 -0.49
CA LEU A 22 8.92 50.88 -1.71
C LEU A 22 8.86 49.79 -2.79
N VAL A 23 9.95 49.05 -3.02
CA VAL A 23 9.97 47.96 -4.00
C VAL A 23 8.99 46.83 -3.62
N LEU A 24 8.96 46.43 -2.35
CA LEU A 24 8.02 45.41 -1.88
C LEU A 24 6.56 45.86 -2.01
N SER A 25 6.28 47.13 -1.69
CA SER A 25 4.93 47.69 -1.86
C SER A 25 4.53 47.76 -3.33
N MET A 26 5.46 48.08 -4.24
CA MET A 26 5.17 48.09 -5.68
C MET A 26 4.90 46.68 -6.22
N LEU A 27 5.70 45.68 -5.82
CA LEU A 27 5.50 44.29 -6.22
C LEU A 27 4.15 43.74 -5.72
N LEU A 28 3.77 44.05 -4.48
CA LEU A 28 2.48 43.65 -3.92
C LEU A 28 1.30 44.29 -4.67
N MET A 29 1.41 45.57 -5.04
CA MET A 29 0.37 46.24 -5.81
C MET A 29 0.27 45.66 -7.23
N LEU A 30 1.39 45.32 -7.85
CA LEU A 30 1.41 44.72 -9.19
C LEU A 30 0.76 43.33 -9.21
N THR A 31 1.01 42.51 -8.19
CA THR A 31 0.40 41.18 -8.08
C THR A 31 -1.11 41.26 -7.83
N ILE A 32 -1.56 42.19 -6.99
CA ILE A 32 -3.00 42.41 -6.75
C ILE A 32 -3.70 42.85 -8.05
N VAL A 33 -3.12 43.78 -8.81
CA VAL A 33 -3.68 44.22 -10.09
C VAL A 33 -3.75 43.07 -11.09
N LEU A 34 -2.71 42.24 -11.18
CA LEU A 34 -2.69 41.07 -12.07
C LEU A 34 -3.81 40.07 -11.72
N LEU A 35 -4.02 39.80 -10.43
CA LEU A 35 -5.09 38.91 -9.95
C LEU A 35 -6.48 39.46 -10.25
N VAL A 36 -6.68 40.78 -10.11
CA VAL A 36 -7.95 41.43 -10.47
C VAL A 36 -8.19 41.35 -11.97
N LEU A 37 -7.17 41.56 -12.81
CA LEU A 37 -7.31 41.44 -14.26
C LEU A 37 -7.62 40.00 -14.72
N LEU A 38 -7.04 38.99 -14.06
CA LEU A 38 -7.37 37.58 -14.29
C LEU A 38 -8.80 37.26 -13.83
N ALA A 39 -9.23 37.75 -12.67
CA ALA A 39 -10.57 37.52 -12.14
C ALA A 39 -11.66 38.20 -12.98
N LEU A 40 -11.35 39.34 -13.59
CA LEU A 40 -12.23 40.05 -14.51
C LEU A 40 -12.17 39.51 -15.95
N GLY A 41 -11.34 38.49 -16.21
CA GLY A 41 -11.20 37.87 -17.54
C GLY A 41 -10.58 38.79 -18.60
N ILE A 42 -9.90 39.86 -18.19
CA ILE A 42 -9.25 40.84 -19.09
C ILE A 42 -7.93 40.27 -19.62
N PHE A 43 -7.30 39.37 -18.85
CA PHE A 43 -6.12 38.62 -19.25
C PHE A 43 -6.38 37.12 -19.12
N SER A 44 -5.91 36.35 -20.09
CA SER A 44 -5.91 34.88 -20.08
C SER A 44 -4.46 34.41 -20.11
N LEU A 45 -4.11 33.44 -19.28
CA LEU A 45 -2.81 32.78 -19.41
C LEU A 45 -2.81 31.90 -20.67
N PRO A 46 -1.73 31.87 -21.46
CA PRO A 46 -1.64 30.99 -22.61
C PRO A 46 -1.46 29.57 -22.11
N ILE A 47 -2.57 28.83 -22.01
CA ILE A 47 -2.53 27.38 -21.94
C ILE A 47 -2.39 26.93 -23.40
N GLY A 48 -1.26 26.31 -23.73
CA GLY A 48 -1.02 25.79 -25.08
C GLY A 48 -2.10 24.80 -25.48
N SER A 49 -2.93 25.20 -26.45
CA SER A 49 -3.85 24.35 -27.18
C SER A 49 -3.19 23.97 -28.50
N ASP A 50 -2.88 22.68 -28.66
CA ASP A 50 -2.82 22.10 -30.00
C ASP A 50 -4.27 21.80 -30.38
N ASP A 51 -4.81 22.66 -31.24
CA ASP A 51 -6.13 22.51 -31.87
C ASP A 51 -6.07 21.36 -32.89
N ASP A 52 -7.05 20.45 -32.85
CA ASP A 52 -7.66 19.99 -34.10
C ASP A 52 -9.15 19.69 -33.91
N ASP A 53 -9.89 20.12 -34.92
CA ASP A 53 -11.30 20.43 -34.96
C ASP A 53 -12.12 19.17 -35.33
N SER A 54 -13.21 18.89 -34.60
CA SER A 54 -14.45 18.37 -35.19
C SER A 54 -15.55 18.21 -34.14
N SER A 55 -16.65 18.91 -34.42
CA SER A 55 -17.92 18.86 -33.70
C SER A 55 -18.47 17.44 -33.57
N PHE A 56 -18.77 16.99 -32.36
CA PHE A 56 -19.82 15.99 -32.14
C PHE A 56 -20.52 16.21 -30.79
N TYR A 57 -21.80 15.92 -30.80
CA TYR A 57 -22.82 16.36 -29.86
C TYR A 57 -22.56 15.97 -28.39
N LEU A 58 -23.00 16.89 -27.54
CA LEU A 58 -23.12 16.86 -26.09
C LEU A 58 -23.95 15.65 -25.60
N HIS A 59 -23.33 14.49 -25.40
CA HIS A 59 -23.74 13.45 -24.43
C HIS A 59 -22.77 12.27 -24.50
N ASP A 60 -21.69 12.26 -23.73
CA ASP A 60 -21.23 10.99 -23.16
C ASP A 60 -20.27 11.13 -21.98
N ARG A 61 -20.31 10.07 -21.19
CA ARG A 61 -19.66 9.75 -19.93
C ARG A 61 -18.20 10.17 -19.84
N ILE A 62 -17.82 10.64 -18.64
CA ILE A 62 -16.45 10.78 -18.16
C ILE A 62 -15.74 9.43 -18.31
N THR A 63 -15.10 9.22 -19.45
CA THR A 63 -14.24 8.08 -19.71
C THR A 63 -12.83 8.58 -19.52
N PHE A 64 -12.29 8.34 -18.34
CA PHE A 64 -10.90 8.62 -18.00
C PHE A 64 -10.04 7.81 -18.99
N LYS A 65 -9.51 8.44 -20.05
CA LYS A 65 -8.53 7.82 -20.96
C LYS A 65 -7.29 7.53 -20.13
N ARG A 66 -7.25 6.32 -19.58
CA ARG A 66 -6.11 5.72 -18.89
C ARG A 66 -4.95 5.73 -19.87
N LYS A 67 -4.05 6.71 -19.76
CA LYS A 67 -2.80 6.73 -20.51
C LYS A 67 -2.00 5.53 -20.00
N ARG A 68 -2.00 4.45 -20.79
CA ARG A 68 -1.27 3.21 -20.54
C ARG A 68 0.21 3.57 -20.37
N LEU A 69 0.68 3.62 -19.13
CA LEU A 69 2.10 3.53 -18.84
C LEU A 69 2.50 2.11 -19.24
N LEU A 70 2.94 1.96 -20.49
CA LEU A 70 3.65 0.77 -20.94
C LEU A 70 4.97 0.74 -20.16
N VAL A 71 4.94 0.20 -18.94
CA VAL A 71 6.15 -0.34 -18.33
C VAL A 71 6.53 -1.50 -19.24
N GLY A 72 7.58 -1.29 -20.02
CA GLY A 72 7.94 -2.12 -21.16
C GLY A 72 7.81 -3.61 -20.87
N ASP A 73 7.10 -4.29 -21.77
CA ASP A 73 7.08 -5.74 -21.87
C ASP A 73 8.53 -6.22 -22.00
N ILE A 74 9.11 -6.71 -20.90
CA ILE A 74 10.28 -7.59 -20.97
C ILE A 74 9.73 -8.96 -21.35
N ASP A 75 9.29 -9.06 -22.60
CA ASP A 75 8.91 -10.31 -23.24
C ASP A 75 10.19 -11.15 -23.41
N GLY A 76 10.41 -12.14 -22.53
CA GLY A 76 11.44 -13.17 -22.75
C GLY A 76 12.05 -13.89 -21.55
N ASP A 77 11.56 -13.76 -20.31
CA ASP A 77 12.27 -14.30 -19.12
C ASP A 77 11.50 -15.28 -18.23
N GLY A 78 10.35 -15.77 -18.69
CA GLY A 78 9.51 -16.69 -17.93
C GLY A 78 8.57 -16.02 -16.92
N ALA A 79 8.56 -14.68 -16.83
CA ALA A 79 7.62 -13.95 -15.97
C ALA A 79 6.21 -13.79 -16.56
N GLY A 80 5.94 -14.26 -17.79
CA GLY A 80 4.60 -14.27 -18.38
C GLY A 80 3.96 -12.89 -18.60
N LYS A 81 2.72 -12.86 -19.11
CA LYS A 81 1.98 -11.62 -19.36
C LYS A 81 0.97 -11.38 -18.24
N ARG A 82 1.03 -10.20 -17.60
CA ARG A 82 0.02 -9.76 -16.62
C ARG A 82 -1.18 -9.16 -17.34
N GLY A 83 -2.37 -9.35 -16.76
CA GLY A 83 -3.56 -8.61 -17.19
C GLY A 83 -3.48 -7.13 -16.82
N ASP A 84 -4.49 -6.36 -17.24
CA ASP A 84 -4.58 -4.93 -16.90
C ASP A 84 -4.63 -4.76 -15.38
N GLN A 85 -3.61 -4.10 -14.83
CA GLN A 85 -3.49 -3.90 -13.39
C GLN A 85 -4.45 -2.82 -12.93
N TRP A 86 -5.06 -2.95 -11.76
CA TRP A 86 -5.84 -1.88 -11.12
C TRP A 86 -5.91 -2.13 -9.60
N THR A 87 -6.30 -1.10 -8.85
CA THR A 87 -6.27 -1.12 -7.38
C THR A 87 -7.67 -0.91 -6.82
N GLU A 88 -8.06 -1.74 -5.88
CA GLU A 88 -9.23 -1.54 -5.02
C GLU A 88 -8.78 -1.05 -3.64
N ILE A 89 -9.43 0.00 -3.12
CA ILE A 89 -9.24 0.45 -1.75
C ILE A 89 -10.20 -0.34 -0.86
N LEU A 90 -9.66 -1.17 0.03
CA LEU A 90 -10.48 -2.05 0.88
C LEU A 90 -10.85 -1.38 2.20
N SER A 91 -9.89 -0.76 2.86
CA SER A 91 -10.13 -0.07 4.13
C SER A 91 -9.02 0.93 4.43
N TRP A 92 -9.34 1.86 5.32
CA TRP A 92 -8.37 2.75 5.97
C TRP A 92 -8.06 2.32 7.41
N GLU A 93 -8.86 1.43 8.00
CA GLU A 93 -8.66 0.86 9.33
C GLU A 93 -9.05 -0.65 9.30
N PRO A 94 -8.09 -1.56 9.06
CA PRO A 94 -6.68 -1.26 8.76
C PRO A 94 -6.53 -0.68 7.36
N ARG A 95 -5.41 0.00 7.10
CA ARG A 95 -5.06 0.38 5.72
C ARG A 95 -4.85 -0.90 4.91
N ALA A 96 -5.75 -1.16 3.96
CA ALA A 96 -5.75 -2.36 3.15
C ALA A 96 -6.13 -2.05 1.69
N PHE A 97 -5.35 -2.58 0.76
CA PHE A 97 -5.49 -2.36 -0.68
C PHE A 97 -5.34 -3.68 -1.43
N LEU A 98 -6.18 -3.91 -2.43
CA LEU A 98 -6.08 -5.06 -3.32
C LEU A 98 -5.52 -4.62 -4.66
N TYR A 99 -4.41 -5.23 -5.07
CA TYR A 99 -3.82 -5.04 -6.39
C TYR A 99 -4.21 -6.21 -7.29
N HIS A 100 -5.04 -5.92 -8.29
CA HIS A 100 -5.47 -6.91 -9.25
C HIS A 100 -4.42 -7.13 -10.33
N ASN A 101 -4.24 -8.41 -10.73
CA ASN A 101 -3.23 -8.80 -11.72
C ASN A 101 -1.80 -8.36 -11.32
N PHE A 102 -1.47 -8.47 -10.04
CA PHE A 102 -0.17 -8.11 -9.49
C PHE A 102 0.94 -9.10 -9.94
N LEU A 103 0.61 -10.39 -9.95
CA LEU A 103 1.43 -11.45 -10.53
C LEU A 103 0.82 -11.93 -11.85
N SER A 104 1.66 -12.43 -12.75
CA SER A 104 1.18 -13.24 -13.88
C SER A 104 0.84 -14.65 -13.42
N LYS A 105 0.13 -15.39 -14.28
CA LYS A 105 -0.15 -16.80 -14.04
C LYS A 105 1.14 -17.62 -13.93
N GLU A 106 2.11 -17.32 -14.80
CA GLU A 106 3.41 -17.99 -14.86
C GLU A 106 4.24 -17.73 -13.59
N GLU A 107 4.22 -16.51 -13.05
CA GLU A 107 4.86 -16.19 -11.77
C GLU A 107 4.23 -16.96 -10.61
N CYS A 108 2.89 -17.07 -10.57
CA CYS A 108 2.20 -17.85 -9.55
C CYS A 108 2.56 -19.34 -9.63
N GLU A 109 2.50 -19.94 -10.82
CA GLU A 109 2.87 -21.35 -11.03
C GLU A 109 4.33 -21.61 -10.72
N TYR A 110 5.22 -20.67 -11.06
CA TYR A 110 6.64 -20.74 -10.72
C TYR A 110 6.86 -20.82 -9.21
N LEU A 111 6.26 -19.91 -8.44
CA LEU A 111 6.38 -19.90 -6.97
C LEU A 111 5.84 -21.20 -6.35
N ILE A 112 4.69 -21.68 -6.83
CA ILE A 112 4.10 -22.94 -6.37
C ILE A 112 5.05 -24.12 -6.64
N ASN A 113 5.54 -24.26 -7.88
CA ASN A 113 6.37 -25.39 -8.28
C ASN A 113 7.74 -25.38 -7.58
N LEU A 114 8.28 -24.20 -7.33
CA LEU A 114 9.52 -24.03 -6.57
C LEU A 114 9.35 -24.39 -5.08
N ALA A 115 8.16 -24.17 -4.52
CA ALA A 115 7.86 -24.43 -3.11
C ALA A 115 7.47 -25.89 -2.83
N LYS A 116 6.69 -26.53 -3.72
CA LYS A 116 6.12 -27.89 -3.56
C LYS A 116 7.07 -28.94 -2.96
N PRO A 117 8.33 -29.09 -3.41
CA PRO A 117 9.24 -30.11 -2.88
C PRO A 117 9.70 -29.88 -1.43
N HIS A 118 9.47 -28.68 -0.89
CA HIS A 118 10.01 -28.21 0.37
C HIS A 118 8.93 -27.85 1.39
N MET A 119 7.67 -28.21 1.12
CA MET A 119 6.55 -27.90 2.00
C MET A 119 6.62 -28.74 3.28
N ALA A 120 6.56 -28.07 4.42
CA ALA A 120 6.47 -28.69 5.74
C ALA A 120 5.32 -28.09 6.53
N LYS A 121 4.85 -28.77 7.58
CA LYS A 121 3.78 -28.24 8.44
C LYS A 121 4.17 -26.86 8.98
N SER A 122 3.27 -25.89 8.85
CA SER A 122 3.52 -24.51 9.28
C SER A 122 3.54 -24.39 10.80
N THR A 123 4.42 -23.51 11.29
CA THR A 123 4.50 -23.15 12.71
C THR A 123 4.04 -21.71 12.94
N VAL A 124 3.87 -21.34 14.21
CA VAL A 124 3.58 -19.97 14.64
C VAL A 124 4.63 -19.48 15.61
N VAL A 125 4.83 -18.15 15.70
CA VAL A 125 5.70 -17.52 16.69
C VAL A 125 4.93 -17.40 18.01
N ASP A 126 5.49 -17.93 19.08
CA ASP A 126 4.96 -17.75 20.43
C ASP A 126 5.20 -16.32 20.90
N SER A 127 4.13 -15.61 21.28
CA SER A 127 4.21 -14.18 21.63
C SER A 127 4.97 -13.89 22.94
N LYS A 128 5.21 -14.90 23.79
CA LYS A 128 5.94 -14.73 25.05
C LYS A 128 7.42 -15.07 24.90
N THR A 129 7.72 -16.13 24.15
CA THR A 129 9.09 -16.65 24.02
C THR A 129 9.77 -16.26 22.72
N GLY A 130 9.02 -15.80 21.72
CA GLY A 130 9.50 -15.52 20.36
C GLY A 130 9.84 -16.77 19.55
N GLN A 131 9.62 -17.98 20.09
CA GLN A 131 10.02 -19.24 19.46
C GLN A 131 8.93 -19.82 18.54
N SER A 132 9.37 -20.60 17.55
CA SER A 132 8.50 -21.37 16.65
C SER A 132 7.84 -22.54 17.38
N LYS A 133 6.51 -22.66 17.29
CA LYS A 133 5.72 -23.72 17.93
C LYS A 133 4.78 -24.41 16.94
N ASP A 134 4.60 -25.72 17.10
CA ASP A 134 3.60 -26.48 16.34
C ASP A 134 2.18 -25.96 16.66
N SER A 135 1.39 -25.78 15.61
CA SER A 135 0.20 -24.95 15.66
C SER A 135 -1.07 -25.75 15.39
N ARG A 136 -2.03 -25.67 16.32
CA ARG A 136 -3.43 -26.01 16.05
C ARG A 136 -4.21 -24.82 15.45
N VAL A 137 -3.61 -23.64 15.48
CA VAL A 137 -4.23 -22.38 15.02
C VAL A 137 -3.86 -22.04 13.58
N ARG A 138 -2.72 -22.55 13.08
CA ARG A 138 -2.29 -22.52 11.68
C ARG A 138 -2.08 -23.95 11.21
N THR A 139 -2.92 -24.41 10.30
CA THR A 139 -2.91 -25.82 9.89
C THR A 139 -2.39 -26.05 8.47
N SER A 140 -1.83 -25.01 7.84
CA SER A 140 -1.21 -25.08 6.51
C SER A 140 0.11 -25.84 6.49
N SER A 141 0.57 -26.14 5.29
CA SER A 141 2.00 -26.35 5.01
C SER A 141 2.64 -25.07 4.45
N GLY A 142 3.96 -24.94 4.61
CA GLY A 142 4.69 -23.76 4.16
C GLY A 142 6.18 -23.98 3.98
N THR A 143 6.82 -23.07 3.26
CA THR A 143 8.27 -23.00 3.07
C THR A 143 8.69 -21.55 2.79
N PHE A 144 9.98 -21.25 2.95
CA PHE A 144 10.53 -19.94 2.61
C PHE A 144 11.41 -20.03 1.37
N LEU A 145 11.20 -19.10 0.44
CA LEU A 145 12.09 -18.83 -0.68
C LEU A 145 12.98 -17.65 -0.29
N ARG A 146 14.29 -17.85 -0.36
CA ARG A 146 15.28 -16.83 0.04
C ARG A 146 15.12 -15.54 -0.79
N ARG A 147 15.27 -14.39 -0.14
CA ARG A 147 15.28 -13.08 -0.81
C ARG A 147 16.34 -13.06 -1.92
N GLY A 148 15.95 -12.56 -3.08
CA GLY A 148 16.81 -12.42 -4.25
C GLY A 148 17.35 -13.72 -4.86
N ARG A 149 16.76 -14.88 -4.54
CA ARG A 149 17.22 -16.23 -4.95
C ARG A 149 17.54 -16.33 -6.45
N ASP A 150 16.62 -15.88 -7.30
CA ASP A 150 16.72 -15.94 -8.75
C ASP A 150 16.11 -14.70 -9.40
N LYS A 151 16.13 -14.66 -10.74
CA LYS A 151 15.65 -13.51 -11.49
C LYS A 151 14.15 -13.25 -11.28
N ILE A 152 13.33 -14.30 -11.26
CA ILE A 152 11.87 -14.16 -11.12
C ILE A 152 11.53 -13.64 -9.72
N ILE A 153 12.15 -14.21 -8.68
CA ILE A 153 11.97 -13.73 -7.30
C ILE A 153 12.42 -12.27 -7.18
N ARG A 154 13.58 -11.88 -7.73
CA ARG A 154 14.02 -10.47 -7.71
C ARG A 154 13.04 -9.53 -8.41
N THR A 155 12.46 -9.96 -9.54
CA THR A 155 11.46 -9.18 -10.27
C THR A 155 10.20 -8.97 -9.45
N ILE A 156 9.70 -10.02 -8.78
CA ILE A 156 8.53 -9.94 -7.88
C ILE A 156 8.84 -9.04 -6.68
N GLU A 157 9.99 -9.23 -6.03
CA GLU A 157 10.39 -8.43 -4.86
C GLU A 157 10.58 -6.95 -5.19
N LYS A 158 11.17 -6.64 -6.35
CA LYS A 158 11.26 -5.25 -6.84
C LYS A 158 9.87 -4.66 -7.07
N ARG A 159 8.94 -5.43 -7.65
CA ARG A 159 7.56 -4.98 -7.84
C ARG A 159 6.85 -4.72 -6.52
N ILE A 160 7.07 -5.57 -5.52
CA ILE A 160 6.56 -5.33 -4.16
C ILE A 160 7.08 -3.98 -3.66
N ALA A 161 8.40 -3.73 -3.75
CA ALA A 161 8.99 -2.47 -3.34
C ALA A 161 8.41 -1.25 -4.12
N ASP A 162 8.19 -1.38 -5.43
CA ASP A 162 7.61 -0.33 -6.26
C ASP A 162 6.16 0.02 -5.83
N PHE A 163 5.39 -0.96 -5.33
CA PHE A 163 3.99 -0.76 -4.92
C PHE A 163 3.84 -0.33 -3.44
N THR A 164 4.75 -0.79 -2.58
CA THR A 164 4.71 -0.47 -1.14
C THR A 164 5.52 0.77 -0.78
N PHE A 165 6.42 1.19 -1.68
CA PHE A 165 7.45 2.20 -1.45
C PHE A 165 8.43 1.83 -0.31
N ILE A 166 8.55 0.53 0.00
CA ILE A 166 9.48 0.01 0.99
C ILE A 166 10.63 -0.71 0.26
N PRO A 167 11.90 -0.41 0.55
CA PRO A 167 13.03 -1.05 -0.14
C PRO A 167 13.02 -2.59 -0.01
N VAL A 168 13.54 -3.28 -1.04
CA VAL A 168 13.57 -4.75 -1.09
C VAL A 168 14.30 -5.35 0.12
N GLU A 169 15.32 -4.66 0.60
CA GLU A 169 16.19 -5.07 1.70
C GLU A 169 15.49 -5.07 3.07
N HIS A 170 14.37 -4.38 3.20
CA HIS A 170 13.52 -4.42 4.39
C HIS A 170 12.62 -5.66 4.43
N GLY A 171 12.50 -6.38 3.32
CA GLY A 171 11.63 -7.55 3.22
C GLY A 171 12.30 -8.84 3.66
N GLU A 172 11.58 -9.72 4.36
CA GLU A 172 11.99 -11.10 4.59
C GLU A 172 12.04 -11.91 3.28
N GLY A 173 12.37 -13.21 3.34
CA GLY A 173 12.13 -14.12 2.21
C GLY A 173 10.63 -14.25 1.88
N LEU A 174 10.30 -14.73 0.68
CA LEU A 174 8.91 -15.05 0.32
C LEU A 174 8.48 -16.32 1.04
N GLN A 175 7.50 -16.22 1.93
CA GLN A 175 6.89 -17.41 2.53
C GLN A 175 5.81 -17.93 1.57
N VAL A 176 5.92 -19.15 1.09
CA VAL A 176 4.85 -19.82 0.30
C VAL A 176 4.07 -20.75 1.22
N LEU A 177 2.75 -20.74 1.07
CA LEU A 177 1.81 -21.46 1.93
C LEU A 177 0.80 -22.23 1.07
N HIS A 178 0.41 -23.40 1.56
CA HIS A 178 -0.64 -24.22 0.98
C HIS A 178 -1.63 -24.67 2.06
N TYR A 179 -2.91 -24.44 1.79
CA TYR A 179 -4.03 -24.89 2.60
C TYR A 179 -4.89 -25.85 1.79
N GLU A 180 -5.08 -27.04 2.34
CA GLU A 180 -6.05 -28.04 1.89
C GLU A 180 -7.44 -27.76 2.47
N GLU A 181 -8.45 -28.50 2.04
CA GLU A 181 -9.80 -28.42 2.59
C GLU A 181 -9.81 -28.61 4.11
N GLY A 182 -10.56 -27.75 4.80
CA GLY A 182 -10.63 -27.67 6.26
C GLY A 182 -9.45 -26.93 6.93
N GLN A 183 -8.33 -26.71 6.24
CA GLN A 183 -7.19 -25.99 6.82
C GLN A 183 -7.44 -24.48 6.86
N LYS A 184 -6.87 -23.82 7.87
CA LYS A 184 -7.13 -22.42 8.21
C LYS A 184 -5.94 -21.76 8.90
N TYR A 185 -6.06 -20.45 9.11
CA TYR A 185 -5.21 -19.71 10.04
C TYR A 185 -6.08 -18.80 10.91
N GLU A 186 -6.09 -19.03 12.22
CA GLU A 186 -6.83 -18.18 13.16
C GLU A 186 -6.36 -16.71 13.09
N PRO A 187 -7.22 -15.76 13.45
CA PRO A 187 -6.86 -14.35 13.49
C PRO A 187 -5.62 -14.09 14.35
N HIS A 188 -4.66 -13.36 13.79
CA HIS A 188 -3.39 -13.02 14.40
C HIS A 188 -2.88 -11.67 13.87
N PHE A 189 -1.77 -11.22 14.44
CA PHE A 189 -1.04 -10.05 13.98
C PHE A 189 0.27 -10.49 13.33
N ASP A 190 0.68 -9.75 12.31
CA ASP A 190 1.99 -9.93 11.69
C ASP A 190 3.10 -9.18 12.43
N TYR A 191 2.76 -8.15 13.21
CA TYR A 191 3.70 -7.46 14.08
C TYR A 191 4.12 -8.33 15.25
N PHE A 192 5.29 -8.04 15.83
CA PHE A 192 5.79 -8.77 16.99
C PHE A 192 5.38 -8.09 18.30
N LEU A 193 5.13 -8.90 19.32
CA LEU A 193 4.96 -8.42 20.70
C LEU A 193 6.20 -8.70 21.56
N ASP A 194 7.21 -9.36 21.00
CA ASP A 194 8.44 -9.74 21.66
C ASP A 194 9.65 -8.94 21.17
N GLU A 195 10.68 -8.84 22.02
CA GLU A 195 11.94 -8.16 21.70
C GLU A 195 12.89 -9.02 20.86
N PHE A 196 12.68 -10.33 20.75
CA PHE A 196 13.61 -11.21 20.05
C PHE A 196 13.49 -11.02 18.54
N ASN A 197 12.28 -11.08 18.01
CA ASN A 197 12.00 -10.99 16.57
C ASN A 197 12.18 -9.57 16.02
N THR A 198 12.12 -8.54 16.86
CA THR A 198 12.39 -7.16 16.47
C THR A 198 13.88 -6.84 16.30
N LYS A 199 14.79 -7.71 16.72
CA LYS A 199 16.25 -7.46 16.59
C LYS A 199 16.74 -7.41 15.14
N ASN A 200 16.04 -8.06 14.21
CA ASN A 200 16.40 -8.06 12.80
C ASN A 200 15.39 -7.24 12.00
N GLY A 201 15.78 -6.03 11.58
CA GLY A 201 14.91 -5.11 10.84
C GLY A 201 13.86 -4.37 11.67
N GLY A 202 13.72 -4.62 12.98
CA GLY A 202 12.68 -3.98 13.78
C GLY A 202 11.30 -4.60 13.55
N GLN A 203 10.25 -3.81 13.78
CA GLN A 203 8.86 -4.24 13.57
C GLN A 203 8.54 -4.50 12.10
N ARG A 204 7.62 -5.46 11.86
CA ARG A 204 6.97 -5.63 10.56
C ARG A 204 5.94 -4.52 10.38
N ILE A 205 6.16 -3.65 9.40
CA ILE A 205 5.33 -2.46 9.15
C ILE A 205 4.15 -2.78 8.23
N ALA A 206 4.35 -3.67 7.27
CA ALA A 206 3.36 -4.04 6.27
C ALA A 206 3.56 -5.46 5.75
N THR A 207 2.49 -6.00 5.19
CA THR A 207 2.44 -7.34 4.60
C THR A 207 1.85 -7.25 3.20
N VAL A 208 2.51 -7.92 2.25
CA VAL A 208 1.91 -8.25 0.95
C VAL A 208 1.60 -9.74 0.92
N LEU A 209 0.32 -10.07 0.83
CA LEU A 209 -0.19 -11.42 0.65
C LEU A 209 -0.64 -11.61 -0.80
N MET A 210 0.13 -12.36 -1.57
CA MET A 210 -0.14 -12.69 -2.96
C MET A 210 -0.91 -14.01 -3.05
N TYR A 211 -2.03 -14.03 -3.78
CA TYR A 211 -2.80 -15.24 -4.03
C TYR A 211 -2.26 -15.95 -5.26
N LEU A 212 -1.82 -17.20 -5.09
CA LEU A 212 -1.19 -17.98 -6.16
C LEU A 212 -2.17 -18.97 -6.81
N SER A 213 -3.37 -19.14 -6.25
CA SER A 213 -4.44 -19.93 -6.82
C SER A 213 -5.79 -19.28 -6.58
N ASP A 214 -6.74 -19.57 -7.47
CA ASP A 214 -8.17 -19.36 -7.18
C ASP A 214 -8.63 -20.40 -6.17
N VAL A 215 -9.55 -19.99 -5.29
CA VAL A 215 -10.21 -20.89 -4.33
C VAL A 215 -11.70 -20.93 -4.63
N GLU A 216 -12.24 -22.15 -4.77
CA GLU A 216 -13.63 -22.34 -5.16
C GLU A 216 -14.57 -21.82 -4.06
N GLU A 217 -14.40 -22.32 -2.84
CA GLU A 217 -15.19 -21.94 -1.67
C GLU A 217 -14.32 -21.82 -0.40
N GLY A 218 -14.57 -20.77 0.39
CA GLY A 218 -13.79 -20.45 1.59
C GLY A 218 -12.41 -19.86 1.28
N GLY A 219 -11.48 -20.01 2.22
CA GLY A 219 -10.09 -19.58 2.07
C GLY A 219 -9.89 -18.07 2.10
N GLU A 220 -10.91 -17.26 2.41
CA GLU A 220 -10.81 -15.81 2.45
C GLU A 220 -9.75 -15.32 3.44
N THR A 221 -9.09 -14.20 3.15
CA THR A 221 -8.34 -13.46 4.18
C THR A 221 -9.32 -12.51 4.85
N VAL A 222 -9.55 -12.67 6.16
CA VAL A 222 -10.54 -11.90 6.93
C VAL A 222 -9.87 -10.99 7.96
N PHE A 223 -10.36 -9.77 8.10
CA PHE A 223 -9.99 -8.76 9.10
C PHE A 223 -11.20 -8.51 10.03
N PRO A 224 -11.35 -9.30 11.10
CA PRO A 224 -12.50 -9.21 11.99
C PRO A 224 -12.57 -7.90 12.80
N ALA A 225 -11.46 -7.17 12.90
CA ALA A 225 -11.39 -5.89 13.62
C ALA A 225 -11.41 -4.67 12.68
N ALA A 226 -11.62 -4.87 11.37
CA ALA A 226 -11.73 -3.78 10.43
C ALA A 226 -12.98 -2.93 10.68
N GLN A 227 -12.84 -1.62 10.52
CA GLN A 227 -13.93 -0.66 10.69
C GLN A 227 -14.63 -0.36 9.35
N GLY A 228 -15.89 0.07 9.43
CA GLY A 228 -16.70 0.51 8.29
C GLY A 228 -17.83 -0.44 7.91
N ASP A 229 -18.69 -0.01 6.99
CA ASP A 229 -19.76 -0.86 6.45
C ASP A 229 -19.20 -1.82 5.41
N ILE A 230 -18.94 -3.05 5.85
CA ILE A 230 -18.38 -4.11 5.03
C ILE A 230 -19.49 -4.89 4.30
N SER A 231 -20.70 -4.88 4.85
CA SER A 231 -21.82 -5.70 4.37
C SER A 231 -22.35 -5.27 3.00
N SER A 232 -22.12 -4.02 2.63
CA SER A 232 -22.47 -3.45 1.33
C SER A 232 -21.47 -3.79 0.21
N ARG A 233 -20.36 -4.47 0.51
CA ARG A 233 -19.35 -4.82 -0.50
C ARG A 233 -19.85 -5.92 -1.46
N PRO A 234 -19.49 -5.85 -2.75
CA PRO A 234 -19.78 -6.92 -3.70
C PRO A 234 -19.24 -8.27 -3.21
N GLY A 235 -20.03 -9.33 -3.38
CA GLY A 235 -19.62 -10.70 -3.01
C GLY A 235 -19.90 -11.10 -1.56
N TRP A 236 -20.32 -10.18 -0.69
CA TRP A 236 -20.64 -10.48 0.72
C TRP A 236 -21.58 -11.69 0.90
N ASN A 237 -22.67 -11.74 0.11
CA ASN A 237 -23.67 -12.82 0.21
C ASN A 237 -23.13 -14.21 -0.18
N ASN A 238 -22.09 -14.26 -1.00
CA ASN A 238 -21.48 -15.50 -1.48
C ASN A 238 -20.22 -15.89 -0.69
N SER A 239 -19.94 -15.20 0.41
CA SER A 239 -18.75 -15.40 1.23
C SER A 239 -19.03 -16.36 2.38
N SER A 240 -17.99 -17.05 2.87
CA SER A 240 -18.13 -18.00 3.96
C SER A 240 -18.61 -17.35 5.26
N GLU A 241 -19.19 -18.13 6.17
CA GLU A 241 -19.57 -17.64 7.50
C GLU A 241 -18.37 -17.12 8.32
N CYS A 242 -17.17 -17.64 8.03
CA CYS A 242 -15.95 -17.09 8.58
C CYS A 242 -15.64 -15.69 8.03
N ALA A 243 -15.77 -15.50 6.72
CA ALA A 243 -15.48 -14.24 6.05
C ALA A 243 -16.44 -13.12 6.47
N LYS A 244 -17.71 -13.45 6.74
CA LYS A 244 -18.72 -12.51 7.24
C LYS A 244 -18.44 -11.95 8.65
N LYS A 245 -17.37 -12.37 9.32
CA LYS A 245 -16.95 -11.79 10.61
C LYS A 245 -16.27 -10.42 10.47
N GLY A 246 -15.92 -9.99 9.26
CA GLY A 246 -15.31 -8.69 9.03
C GLY A 246 -15.01 -8.43 7.55
N LEU A 247 -14.15 -7.45 7.29
CA LEU A 247 -13.65 -7.17 5.94
C LEU A 247 -12.92 -8.41 5.44
N HIS A 248 -13.14 -8.81 4.20
CA HIS A 248 -12.48 -9.98 3.66
C HIS A 248 -12.14 -9.85 2.19
N VAL A 249 -11.19 -10.69 1.77
CA VAL A 249 -10.74 -10.81 0.38
C VAL A 249 -10.78 -12.27 -0.02
N LYS A 250 -11.52 -12.57 -1.10
CA LYS A 250 -11.53 -13.91 -1.70
C LYS A 250 -10.22 -14.13 -2.48
N PRO A 251 -9.54 -15.29 -2.32
CA PRO A 251 -8.33 -15.58 -3.08
C PRO A 251 -8.64 -15.67 -4.57
N LYS A 252 -7.93 -14.85 -5.35
CA LYS A 252 -7.97 -14.87 -6.81
C LYS A 252 -6.54 -14.89 -7.34
N MET A 253 -6.21 -15.86 -8.17
CA MET A 253 -4.86 -16.06 -8.67
C MET A 253 -4.34 -14.77 -9.33
N GLY A 254 -3.14 -14.35 -8.91
CA GLY A 254 -2.47 -13.17 -9.43
C GLY A 254 -2.75 -11.88 -8.65
N ASP A 255 -3.79 -11.85 -7.81
CA ASP A 255 -4.08 -10.68 -6.97
C ASP A 255 -3.16 -10.63 -5.75
N ALA A 256 -2.88 -9.42 -5.25
CA ALA A 256 -2.07 -9.20 -4.06
C ALA A 256 -2.75 -8.21 -3.10
N LEU A 257 -2.93 -8.66 -1.86
CA LEU A 257 -3.45 -7.86 -0.75
C LEU A 257 -2.29 -7.22 0.01
N LEU A 258 -2.21 -5.89 -0.01
CA LEU A 258 -1.33 -5.11 0.85
C LEU A 258 -2.12 -4.62 2.06
N PHE A 259 -1.63 -4.87 3.27
CA PHE A 259 -2.16 -4.28 4.49
C PHE A 259 -1.04 -3.87 5.45
N TRP A 260 -1.35 -2.92 6.33
CA TRP A 260 -0.37 -2.33 7.24
C TRP A 260 -0.61 -2.79 8.68
N SER A 261 0.46 -3.26 9.32
CA SER A 261 0.48 -3.66 10.73
C SER A 261 0.68 -2.46 11.66
N MET A 262 1.10 -1.32 11.11
CA MET A 262 1.35 -0.08 11.84
C MET A 262 0.63 1.10 11.19
N ARG A 263 0.24 2.05 12.05
CA ARG A 263 -0.31 3.35 11.66
C ARG A 263 0.82 4.30 11.20
N PRO A 264 0.49 5.38 10.46
CA PRO A 264 1.49 6.36 10.02
C PRO A 264 2.28 7.04 11.16
N ASP A 265 1.73 7.07 12.38
CA ASP A 265 2.40 7.58 13.58
C ASP A 265 3.32 6.54 14.25
N ALA A 266 3.62 5.43 13.55
CA ALA A 266 4.42 4.30 13.99
C ALA A 266 3.85 3.51 15.19
N THR A 267 2.59 3.72 15.56
CA THR A 267 1.91 2.84 16.53
C THR A 267 1.42 1.56 15.85
N LEU A 268 1.36 0.45 16.60
CA LEU A 268 0.76 -0.79 16.10
C LEU A 268 -0.73 -0.56 15.80
N ASP A 269 -1.25 -1.19 14.75
CA ASP A 269 -2.65 -1.07 14.35
C ASP A 269 -3.46 -2.32 14.76
N PRO A 270 -4.27 -2.27 15.84
CA PRO A 270 -5.06 -3.42 16.29
C PRO A 270 -6.14 -3.84 15.29
N SER A 271 -6.53 -2.95 14.36
CA SER A 271 -7.48 -3.29 13.30
C SER A 271 -6.87 -4.22 12.23
N SER A 272 -5.53 -4.35 12.20
CA SER A 272 -4.79 -5.26 11.31
C SER A 272 -4.86 -6.73 11.71
N LEU A 273 -5.61 -7.07 12.77
CA LEU A 273 -5.92 -8.44 13.15
C LEU A 273 -6.53 -9.15 11.94
N HIS A 274 -5.90 -10.22 11.48
CA HIS A 274 -6.33 -10.90 10.27
C HIS A 274 -6.11 -12.41 10.34
N GLY A 275 -6.89 -13.18 9.58
CA GLY A 275 -6.82 -14.63 9.53
C GLY A 275 -7.10 -15.18 8.15
N GLY A 276 -6.83 -16.47 7.97
CA GLY A 276 -7.23 -17.24 6.80
C GLY A 276 -8.43 -18.11 7.15
N CYS A 277 -9.58 -17.81 6.57
CA CYS A 277 -10.77 -18.65 6.71
C CYS A 277 -10.51 -20.07 6.20
N PRO A 278 -11.23 -21.07 6.76
CA PRO A 278 -11.11 -22.44 6.28
C PRO A 278 -11.35 -22.54 4.78
N VAL A 279 -10.51 -23.28 4.07
CA VAL A 279 -10.82 -23.70 2.70
C VAL A 279 -11.97 -24.69 2.79
N ILE A 280 -13.08 -24.41 2.13
CA ILE A 280 -14.25 -25.31 2.12
C ILE A 280 -14.15 -26.25 0.92
N LYS A 281 -13.73 -25.72 -0.23
CA LYS A 281 -13.55 -26.49 -1.46
C LYS A 281 -12.36 -25.98 -2.28
N GLY A 282 -11.54 -26.91 -2.76
CA GLY A 282 -10.36 -26.63 -3.56
C GLY A 282 -9.07 -26.49 -2.74
N ASN A 283 -8.10 -25.71 -3.24
CA ASN A 283 -6.79 -25.57 -2.61
C ASN A 283 -6.34 -24.11 -2.66
N LYS A 284 -5.89 -23.57 -1.52
CA LYS A 284 -5.36 -22.21 -1.45
C LYS A 284 -3.84 -22.24 -1.44
N TRP A 285 -3.24 -21.63 -2.44
CA TRP A 285 -1.83 -21.27 -2.46
C TRP A 285 -1.67 -19.76 -2.30
N SER A 286 -0.74 -19.35 -1.44
CA SER A 286 -0.42 -17.94 -1.26
C SER A 286 1.06 -17.73 -1.01
N SER A 287 1.56 -16.54 -1.31
CA SER A 287 2.89 -16.12 -0.90
C SER A 287 2.86 -14.81 -0.12
N THR A 288 3.44 -14.83 1.08
CA THR A 288 3.52 -13.69 1.99
C THR A 288 4.91 -13.07 1.92
N LYS A 289 4.95 -11.74 1.83
CA LYS A 289 6.15 -10.92 2.04
C LYS A 289 5.90 -9.99 3.22
N TRP A 290 6.63 -10.21 4.30
CA TRP A 290 6.69 -9.27 5.41
C TRP A 290 7.79 -8.25 5.17
N MET A 291 7.52 -6.98 5.49
CA MET A 291 8.46 -5.88 5.34
C MET A 291 8.64 -5.18 6.68
N HIS A 292 9.88 -4.83 6.97
CA HIS A 292 10.31 -4.29 8.24
C HIS A 292 10.54 -2.77 8.18
N VAL A 293 10.54 -2.11 9.35
CA VAL A 293 10.86 -0.68 9.48
C VAL A 293 12.31 -0.36 9.11
N GLU A 294 13.22 -1.30 9.33
CA GLU A 294 14.65 -1.22 8.98
C GLU A 294 15.06 -2.38 8.06
N GLU A 295 16.31 -2.34 7.60
CA GLU A 295 16.87 -3.40 6.76
C GLU A 295 16.84 -4.76 7.48
N TYR A 296 16.23 -5.75 6.83
CA TYR A 296 16.20 -7.13 7.31
C TYR A 296 17.44 -7.88 6.80
N LYS A 297 18.28 -8.39 7.69
CA LYS A 297 19.49 -9.13 7.35
C LYS A 297 19.17 -10.59 7.03
N ILE A 298 19.73 -11.10 5.93
CA ILE A 298 19.55 -12.48 5.42
C ILE A 298 20.81 -13.31 5.54
#